data_AF-A0A6F9BXS7-F1
#
_entry.id   AF-A0A6F9BXS7-F1
#
_cell.length_a   1.000
_cell.length_b   1.000
_cell.length_c   1.000
_cell.angle_alpha   90.00
_cell.angle_beta   90.00
_cell.angle_gamma   90.00
#
_symmetry.space_group_name_H-M   'P 1'
#
loop_
_entity.id
_entity.type
_entity.pdbx_description
1 polymer ?
#
loop_
_entity_poly.entity_id
_entity_poly.type
_entity_poly.pdbx_seq_one_letter_code
_entity_poly.pdbx_strand_id
1 'polypeptide(L)' 'MERSRLGCGGLWDNISCWAPAAVGEMVTLSCPPALTHLFGRQGNISRNCTEAGWSDVYPSISTVCWSSDNKPNK' A
#
# COMPACT_ATOMS: atom_id res chain seq x y z
N MET A 1 26.19 -6.66 8.99
CA MET A 1 25.71 -6.71 7.59
C MET A 1 24.82 -5.50 7.34
N GLU A 2 25.35 -4.43 6.75
CA GLU A 2 24.53 -3.36 6.14
C GLU A 2 24.51 -3.58 4.63
N ARG A 3 23.47 -4.26 4.12
CA ARG A 3 23.14 -4.19 2.69
C ARG A 3 21.78 -3.54 2.60
N SER A 4 21.73 -2.22 2.39
CA SER A 4 20.58 -1.50 1.79
C SER A 4 20.92 -0.01 1.69
N ARG A 5 21.91 0.35 0.87
CA ARG A 5 22.26 1.76 0.62
C ARG A 5 21.75 2.29 -0.73
N LEU A 6 20.90 1.53 -1.42
CA LEU A 6 20.41 1.85 -2.78
C LEU A 6 18.90 1.60 -2.96
N GLY A 7 18.13 1.47 -1.87
CA GLY A 7 16.72 1.13 -1.93
C GLY A 7 15.98 1.36 -0.63
N CYS A 8 14.66 1.20 -0.68
CA CYS A 8 13.76 1.32 0.45
C CYS A 8 13.59 -0.05 1.11
N GLY A 9 13.85 -0.12 2.42
CA GLY A 9 13.62 -1.32 3.20
C GLY A 9 12.13 -1.68 3.31
N GLY A 10 11.83 -2.88 3.79
CA GLY A 10 10.45 -3.27 4.05
C GLY A 10 9.81 -2.34 5.07
N LEU A 11 8.58 -1.89 4.80
CA LEU A 11 7.87 -0.93 5.63
C LEU A 11 6.47 -1.46 5.99
N TRP A 12 6.09 -1.28 7.25
CA TRP A 12 4.73 -1.50 7.71
C TRP A 12 4.10 -0.15 8.08
N ASP A 13 2.96 0.20 7.49
CA ASP A 13 2.30 1.49 7.68
C ASP A 13 0.94 1.38 8.37
N ASN A 14 0.78 0.38 9.25
CA ASN A 14 -0.44 0.07 9.98
C ASN A 14 -1.59 -0.49 9.12
N ILE A 15 -1.47 -0.44 7.80
CA ILE A 15 -2.51 -0.92 6.88
C ILE A 15 -1.98 -1.96 5.91
N SER A 16 -0.74 -1.83 5.45
CA SER A 16 -0.15 -2.71 4.44
C SER A 16 1.35 -2.95 4.69
N CYS A 17 1.80 -4.14 4.26
CA CYS A 17 3.20 -4.51 4.30
C CYS A 17 3.83 -4.24 2.94
N TRP A 18 4.77 -3.31 2.90
CA TRP A 18 5.51 -2.93 1.71
C TRP A 18 6.78 -3.75 1.63
N ALA A 19 6.92 -4.55 0.58
CA ALA A 19 8.15 -5.29 0.32
C ALA A 19 9.31 -4.32 0.05
N PRO A 20 10.56 -4.70 0.37
CA PRO A 20 11.73 -3.91 0.00
C PRO A 20 11.76 -3.64 -1.51
N ALA A 21 12.18 -2.44 -1.91
CA ALA A 21 12.20 -2.00 -3.31
C ALA A 21 13.46 -1.20 -3.61
N ALA A 22 13.93 -1.23 -4.86
CA ALA A 22 15.03 -0.39 -5.31
C ALA A 22 14.57 1.05 -5.56
N VAL A 23 15.50 2.02 -5.50
CA VAL A 23 15.18 3.41 -5.87
C VAL A 23 14.68 3.46 -7.31
N GLY A 24 13.55 4.14 -7.53
CA GLY A 24 12.85 4.24 -8.80
C GLY A 24 11.78 3.16 -9.00
N GLU A 25 11.71 2.14 -8.15
CA GLU A 25 10.67 1.11 -8.22
C GLU A 25 9.38 1.54 -7.52
N MET A 26 8.26 1.23 -8.17
CA MET A 26 6.93 1.39 -7.60
C MET A 26 6.36 0.04 -7.17
N VAL A 27 6.09 -0.11 -5.89
CA VAL A 27 5.39 -1.28 -5.34
C VAL A 27 3.90 -0.99 -5.37
N THR A 28 3.12 -1.93 -5.89
CA THR A 28 1.65 -1.84 -5.93
C THR A 28 1.07 -3.03 -5.20
N LEU A 29 0.14 -2.77 -4.28
CA LEU A 29 -0.58 -3.76 -3.49
C LEU A 29 -2.07 -3.58 -3.72
N SER A 30 -2.80 -4.70 -3.70
CA SER A 30 -4.26 -4.65 -3.64
C SER A 30 -4.73 -4.26 -2.25
N CYS A 31 -5.97 -3.78 -2.16
CA CYS A 31 -6.61 -3.47 -0.89
C CYS A 31 -6.49 -4.65 0.08
N PRO A 32 -6.09 -4.40 1.35
CA PRO A 32 -6.03 -5.43 2.37
C PRO A 32 -7.35 -6.21 2.48
N PRO A 33 -7.29 -7.54 2.70
CA PRO A 33 -8.48 -8.37 2.81
C PRO A 33 -9.49 -7.82 3.82
N ALA A 34 -9.02 -7.34 4.97
CA ALA A 34 -9.86 -6.72 6.00
C ALA A 34 -10.70 -5.55 5.46
N LEU A 35 -10.11 -4.66 4.66
CA LEU A 35 -10.83 -3.54 4.05
C LEU A 35 -11.77 -4.01 2.94
N THR A 36 -11.36 -4.98 2.11
CA THR A 36 -12.24 -5.53 1.08
C THR A 36 -13.46 -6.24 1.66
N HIS A 37 -13.32 -6.91 2.81
CA HIS A 37 -14.43 -7.57 3.49
C HIS A 37 -15.41 -6.56 4.12
N LEU A 38 -14.90 -5.45 4.66
CA LEU A 38 -15.72 -4.44 5.32
C LEU A 38 -16.42 -3.50 4.33
N PHE A 39 -15.70 -3.08 3.28
CA PHE A 39 -16.15 -2.01 2.39
C PHE A 39 -16.48 -2.50 0.97
N GLY A 40 -16.27 -3.78 0.66
CA GLY A 40 -16.64 -4.38 -0.63
C GLY A 40 -15.92 -3.81 -1.86
N ARG A 41 -14.95 -2.90 -1.66
CA ARG A 41 -14.25 -2.23 -2.76
C ARG A 41 -12.89 -2.87 -3.00
N GLN A 42 -12.67 -3.28 -4.23
CA GLN A 42 -11.38 -3.75 -4.71
C GLN A 42 -10.67 -2.59 -5.42
N GLY A 43 -9.45 -2.32 -5.00
CA GLY A 43 -8.60 -1.26 -5.53
C GLY A 43 -7.14 -1.60 -5.29
N ASN A 44 -6.26 -0.82 -5.90
CA ASN A 44 -4.82 -0.96 -5.73
C ASN A 44 -4.24 0.34 -5.18
N ILE A 45 -3.32 0.21 -4.24
CA ILE A 45 -2.50 1.28 -3.69
C ILE A 45 -1.06 1.07 -4.14
N SER A 46 -0.32 2.14 -4.36
CA SER A 46 1.10 2.07 -4.68
C SER A 46 1.94 3.04 -3.86
N ARG A 47 3.22 2.69 -3.74
CA ARG A 47 4.27 3.55 -3.21
C ARG A 47 5.47 3.51 -4.12
N ASN A 48 6.12 4.65 -4.28
CA ASN A 48 7.35 4.76 -5.02
C ASN A 48 8.52 4.80 -4.05
N CYS A 49 9.56 4.02 -4.32
CA CYS A 49 10.81 4.12 -3.61
C CYS A 49 11.67 5.20 -4.26
N THR A 50 12.05 6.23 -3.51
CA THR A 50 12.90 7.33 -3.98
C THR A 50 14.25 7.30 -3.26
N GLU A 51 15.20 8.11 -3.70
CA GLU A 51 16.49 8.28 -2.99
C GLU A 51 16.30 8.80 -1.55
N ALA A 52 15.20 9.51 -1.29
CA ALA A 52 14.82 9.97 0.04
C ALA A 52 14.07 8.92 0.88
N GLY A 53 13.76 7.75 0.31
CA GLY A 53 12.95 6.70 0.93
C GLY A 53 11.56 6.55 0.29
N TRP A 54 10.65 5.94 1.04
CA TRP A 54 9.28 5.68 0.58
C TRP A 54 8.48 6.96 0.39
N SER A 55 7.82 7.10 -0.76
CA SER A 55 6.82 8.14 -0.99
C SER A 55 5.55 7.90 -0.17
N ASP A 56 4.66 8.90 -0.16
CA ASP A 56 3.29 8.69 0.30
C ASP A 56 2.55 7.66 -0.57
N VAL A 57 1.52 7.04 0.03
CA VAL A 57 0.67 6.05 -0.63
C VAL A 57 -0.25 6.75 -1.63
N TYR A 58 -0.27 6.26 -2.86
CA TYR A 58 -1.08 6.80 -3.94
C TYR A 58 -1.78 5.67 -4.76
N PRO A 59 -3.06 5.82 -5.15
CA PRO A 59 -4.02 6.79 -4.65
C PRO A 59 -4.29 6.57 -3.16
N SER A 60 -4.81 7.59 -2.46
CA SER A 60 -5.08 7.46 -1.02
C SER A 60 -5.95 6.25 -0.72
N ILE A 61 -5.55 5.44 0.26
CA ILE A 61 -6.18 4.16 0.56
C ILE A 61 -7.70 4.25 0.81
N SER A 62 -8.17 5.31 1.47
CA SER A 62 -9.59 5.58 1.66
C SER A 62 -10.31 5.74 0.32
N THR A 63 -9.70 6.38 -0.66
CA THR A 63 -10.34 6.62 -1.96
C THR A 63 -10.45 5.39 -2.84
N VAL A 64 -9.69 4.32 -2.59
CA VAL A 64 -9.67 3.10 -3.40
C VAL A 64 -10.18 1.86 -2.68
N CYS A 65 -10.03 1.79 -1.36
CA CYS A 65 -10.44 0.65 -0.53
C CYS A 65 -11.66 0.93 0.34
N TRP A 66 -12.15 2.18 0.41
CA TRP A 66 -13.40 2.52 1.10
C TRP A 66 -14.53 2.68 0.08
N SER A 67 -15.62 1.93 0.31
CA SER A 67 -16.94 2.22 -0.24
C SER A 67 -17.82 2.61 0.93
N SER A 68 -18.47 3.76 0.83
CA SER A 68 -19.46 4.19 1.84
C SER A 68 -20.73 3.35 1.79
N ASP A 69 -20.92 2.57 0.72
CA ASP A 69 -21.99 1.60 0.58
C ASP A 69 -21.68 0.35 1.40
N ASN A 70 -21.86 0.47 2.72
CA ASN A 70 -22.04 -0.68 3.59
C ASN A 70 -23.35 -1.38 3.17
N LYS A 71 -23.32 -2.21 2.13
CA LYS A 71 -24.25 -3.32 2.04
C LYS A 71 -23.60 -4.47 2.80
N PRO A 72 -23.89 -4.66 4.10
CA PRO A 72 -23.55 -5.92 4.73
C PRO A 72 -24.20 -7.01 3.89
N ASN A 73 -23.36 -7.84 3.29
CA ASN A 73 -23.80 -8.98 2.51
C ASN A 73 -24.72 -9.81 3.43
N LYS A 74 -26.01 -9.82 3.11
CA LYS A 74 -27.04 -10.55 3.84
C LYS A 74 -26.82 -12.05 3.72
#